data_AF-A0AAE1GFG6-F1
#
_entry.id   AF-A0AAE1GFG6-F1
#
_cell.length_a   1.000
_cell.length_b   1.000
_cell.length_c   1.000
_cell.angle_alpha   90.00
_cell.angle_beta   90.00
_cell.angle_gamma   90.00
#
_symmetry.space_group_name_H-M   'P 1'
#
loop_
_entity.id
_entity.type
_entity.pdbx_description
1 polymer ?
#
loop_
_entity_poly.entity_id
_entity_poly.type
_entity_poly.pdbx_seq_one_letter_code
_entity_poly.pdbx_strand_id
1 'polypeptide(L)'
;VSDERSRHRQLEDSYQNHFEEVCPTVRKWKQLSETVDIDGNEVVIDNSLSRENQTYYTFECLNRCSACKHVSLNSQCKMRYTLRQNVSPSQD
;
A
#
# COMPACT_ATOMS: atom_id res chain seq x y z
N VAL A 1 18.84 31.20 -14.10
CA VAL A 1 18.62 29.88 -13.45
C VAL A 1 17.27 29.88 -12.75
N SER A 2 16.20 30.04 -13.52
CA SER A 2 14.82 30.20 -13.02
C SER A 2 13.78 29.49 -13.91
N ASP A 3 14.23 28.90 -15.02
CA ASP A 3 13.38 28.26 -16.03
C ASP A 3 13.32 26.72 -15.83
N GLU A 4 14.39 26.09 -15.36
CA GLU A 4 14.42 24.64 -15.10
C GLU A 4 13.54 24.20 -13.91
N ARG A 5 13.48 25.01 -12.85
CA ARG A 5 12.64 24.72 -11.67
C ARG A 5 11.14 24.81 -11.99
N SER A 6 10.77 25.71 -12.91
CA SER A 6 9.38 25.88 -13.34
C SER A 6 8.92 24.73 -14.24
N ARG A 7 9.81 24.22 -15.12
CA ARG A 7 9.55 23.03 -15.94
C ARG A 7 9.43 21.75 -15.10
N HIS A 8 10.26 21.60 -14.06
CA HIS A 8 10.17 20.45 -13.15
C HIS A 8 8.82 20.38 -12.43
N ARG A 9 8.32 21.51 -11.90
CA ARG A 9 6.99 21.56 -11.27
C ARG A 9 5.87 21.21 -12.24
N GLN A 10 5.91 21.69 -13.48
CA GLN A 10 4.90 21.36 -14.48
C GLN A 10 4.90 19.87 -14.87
N LEU A 11 6.07 19.22 -14.88
CA LEU A 11 6.17 17.78 -15.08
C LEU A 11 5.58 17.02 -13.88
N GLU A 12 5.93 17.39 -12.65
CA GLU A 12 5.38 16.78 -11.42
C GLU A 12 3.85 16.92 -11.34
N ASP A 13 3.32 18.10 -11.65
CA ASP A 13 1.87 18.37 -11.71
C ASP A 13 1.17 17.62 -12.86
N SER A 14 1.87 17.41 -13.99
CA SER A 14 1.37 16.63 -15.13
C SER A 14 1.35 15.12 -14.86
N TYR A 15 2.35 14.58 -14.16
CA TYR A 15 2.38 13.18 -13.72
C TYR A 15 1.30 12.89 -12.67
N GLN A 16 0.98 13.87 -11.81
CA GLN A 16 -0.05 13.71 -10.79
C GLN A 16 -1.49 13.71 -11.34
N ASN A 17 -1.74 14.29 -12.52
CA ASN A 17 -3.11 14.52 -12.98
C ASN A 17 -3.67 13.55 -14.04
N HIS A 18 -2.88 12.69 -14.70
CA HIS A 18 -3.35 12.00 -15.92
C HIS A 18 -3.11 10.48 -16.04
N PHE A 19 -2.74 9.76 -14.98
CA PHE A 19 -2.70 8.29 -15.05
C PHE A 19 -3.88 7.67 -14.30
N GLU A 20 -4.93 7.31 -15.04
CA GLU A 20 -5.97 6.44 -14.51
C GLU A 20 -5.36 5.06 -14.20
N GLU A 21 -5.34 4.68 -12.92
CA GLU A 21 -4.79 3.40 -12.50
C GLU A 21 -5.61 2.25 -13.11
N VAL A 22 -4.92 1.30 -13.76
CA VAL A 22 -5.51 0.07 -14.33
C VAL A 22 -6.30 -0.72 -13.28
N CYS A 23 -5.78 -0.75 -12.06
CA CYS A 23 -6.45 -1.24 -10.86
C CYS A 23 -6.51 -0.11 -9.84
N PRO A 24 -7.67 0.55 -9.69
CA PRO A 24 -7.80 1.67 -8.76
C PRO A 24 -7.48 1.25 -7.32
N THR A 25 -6.60 2.00 -6.67
CA THR A 25 -6.17 1.75 -5.30
C THR A 25 -6.55 2.89 -4.35
N VAL A 26 -6.76 2.55 -3.08
CA VAL A 26 -6.81 3.51 -1.97
C VAL A 26 -5.53 3.38 -1.16
N ARG A 27 -4.95 4.53 -0.80
CA ARG A 27 -3.72 4.61 -0.02
C ARG A 27 -4.07 5.11 1.37
N LYS A 28 -3.70 4.36 2.41
CA LYS A 28 -4.05 4.72 3.79
C LYS A 28 -3.03 4.19 4.79
N TRP A 29 -2.95 4.85 5.93
CA TRP A 29 -2.29 4.31 7.11
C TRP A 29 -3.26 3.37 7.84
N LYS A 30 -2.80 2.19 8.21
CA LYS A 30 -3.60 1.19 8.92
C LYS A 30 -2.80 0.62 10.09
N GLN A 31 -3.46 0.43 11.22
CA GLN A 31 -2.93 -0.38 12.31
C GLN A 31 -3.42 -1.82 12.14
N LEU A 32 -2.52 -2.79 12.31
CA LEU A 32 -2.84 -4.21 12.19
C LEU A 32 -2.88 -4.82 13.60
N SER A 33 -3.96 -5.54 13.90
CA SER A 33 -4.07 -6.37 15.12
C SER A 33 -3.67 -7.82 14.85
N GLU A 34 -3.84 -8.27 13.61
CA GLU A 34 -3.60 -9.64 13.16
C GLU A 34 -2.95 -9.61 11.77
N THR A 35 -2.02 -10.52 11.52
CA THR A 35 -1.37 -10.72 10.22
C THR A 35 -0.94 -12.17 10.05
N VAL A 36 -0.41 -12.51 8.88
CA VAL A 36 0.29 -13.77 8.62
C VAL A 36 1.78 -13.49 8.54
N ASP A 37 2.60 -14.34 9.15
CA ASP A 37 4.07 -14.25 9.08
C ASP A 37 4.63 -14.80 7.76
N ILE A 38 5.96 -14.86 7.63
CA ILE A 38 6.63 -15.36 6.42
C ILE A 38 6.41 -16.87 6.20
N ASP A 39 6.16 -17.62 7.27
CA ASP A 39 5.98 -19.07 7.26
C ASP A 39 4.51 -19.47 7.08
N GLY A 40 3.59 -18.50 7.06
CA GLY A 40 2.16 -18.72 6.85
C GLY A 40 1.37 -18.86 8.14
N ASN A 41 1.96 -18.61 9.31
CA ASN A 41 1.25 -18.69 10.59
C ASN A 41 0.48 -17.39 10.86
N GLU A 42 -0.74 -17.52 11.39
CA GLU A 42 -1.50 -16.40 11.90
C GLU A 42 -0.86 -15.88 13.20
N VAL A 43 -0.60 -14.57 13.24
CA VAL A 43 0.06 -13.91 14.38
C VAL A 43 -0.73 -12.68 14.81
N VAL A 44 -0.82 -12.48 16.13
CA VAL A 44 -1.43 -11.31 16.74
C VAL A 44 -0.34 -10.28 17.02
N ILE A 45 -0.53 -9.05 16.55
CA ILE A 45 0.39 -7.94 16.78
C ILE A 45 -0.03 -7.25 18.08
N ASP A 46 0.82 -7.35 19.10
CA ASP A 46 0.62 -6.62 20.35
C ASP A 46 0.94 -5.14 20.17
N ASN A 47 -0.12 -4.35 20.00
CA ASN A 47 -0.05 -2.90 19.86
C ASN A 47 0.10 -2.17 21.21
N SER A 48 0.02 -2.88 22.34
CA SER A 48 0.08 -2.27 23.69
C SER A 48 1.52 -2.02 24.16
N LEU A 49 2.48 -2.78 23.63
CA LEU A 49 3.89 -2.74 24.06
C LEU A 49 4.75 -1.75 23.26
N SER A 50 4.31 -1.35 22.06
CA SER A 50 5.03 -0.34 21.29
C SER A 50 4.67 1.07 21.76
N ARG A 51 5.64 1.81 22.32
CA ARG A 51 5.49 3.25 22.64
C ARG A 51 5.13 4.09 21.42
N GLU A 52 5.36 3.56 20.22
CA GLU A 52 5.00 4.13 18.94
C GLU A 52 3.92 3.24 18.29
N ASN A 53 2.72 3.76 18.06
CA ASN A 53 1.66 3.03 17.35
C ASN A 53 2.20 2.52 16.01
N GLN A 54 2.38 1.21 15.86
CA GLN A 54 2.85 0.61 14.61
C GLN A 54 1.75 0.75 13.55
N THR A 55 1.94 1.71 12.65
CA THR A 55 1.05 1.94 11.52
C THR A 55 1.77 1.62 10.22
N TYR A 56 1.03 1.01 9.30
CA TYR A 56 1.52 0.57 8.01
C TYR A 56 0.88 1.38 6.91
N TYR A 57 1.70 1.93 6.03
CA TYR A 57 1.20 2.54 4.81
C TYR A 57 0.85 1.43 3.83
N THR A 58 -0.44 1.27 3.54
CA THR A 58 -0.98 0.22 2.68
C THR A 58 -1.63 0.79 1.42
N PHE A 59 -1.56 -0.01 0.35
CA PHE A 59 -2.26 0.20 -0.91
C PHE A 59 -3.31 -0.90 -1.05
N GLU A 60 -4.58 -0.54 -1.00
CA GLU A 60 -5.67 -1.50 -1.13
C GLU A 60 -6.40 -1.32 -2.46
N CYS A 61 -6.67 -2.41 -3.19
CA CYS A 61 -7.55 -2.35 -4.35
C CYS A 61 -8.95 -1.89 -3.91
N LEU A 62 -9.50 -0.88 -4.57
CA LEU A 62 -10.86 -0.40 -4.31
C LEU A 62 -11.90 -1.51 -4.56
N ASN A 63 -11.68 -2.34 -5.58
CA ASN A 63 -12.50 -3.51 -5.88
C ASN A 63 -11.60 -4.74 -6.13
N ARG A 64 -11.50 -5.65 -5.15
CA ARG A 64 -10.59 -6.83 -5.18
C ARG A 64 -10.96 -7.92 -6.21
N CYS A 65 -12.03 -7.71 -6.97
CA CYS A 65 -12.50 -8.63 -8.01
C CYS A 65 -12.99 -7.91 -9.28
N SER A 66 -12.69 -6.62 -9.45
CA SER A 66 -13.04 -5.93 -10.69
C SER A 66 -12.07 -6.29 -11.81
N ALA A 67 -12.60 -6.29 -13.04
CA ALA A 67 -11.79 -6.30 -14.24
C ALA A 67 -10.84 -5.11 -14.25
N CYS A 68 -9.64 -5.31 -14.80
CA CYS A 68 -8.67 -4.25 -14.98
C CYS A 68 -9.19 -3.25 -16.02
N LYS A 69 -9.08 -1.96 -15.74
CA LYS A 69 -9.47 -0.92 -16.71
C LYS A 69 -8.62 -1.03 -17.97
N HIS A 70 -9.25 -0.84 -19.13
CA HIS A 70 -8.59 -0.89 -20.45
C HIS A 70 -7.95 -2.25 -20.81
N VAL A 71 -8.31 -3.34 -20.13
CA VAL A 71 -7.86 -4.70 -20.46
C VAL A 71 -9.03 -5.50 -21.04
N SER A 72 -8.91 -5.97 -22.28
CA SER A 72 -9.97 -6.67 -23.03
C SER A 72 -10.11 -8.16 -22.69
N LEU A 73 -9.27 -8.69 -21.81
CA LEU A 73 -9.23 -10.09 -21.38
C LEU A 73 -9.85 -10.27 -19.98
N ASN A 74 -10.15 -11.53 -19.61
CA ASN A 74 -10.52 -11.95 -18.25
C ASN A 74 -9.39 -11.60 -17.26
N SER A 75 -9.42 -10.38 -16.75
CA SER A 75 -8.43 -9.80 -15.85
C SER A 75 -9.05 -9.53 -14.49
N GLN A 76 -8.23 -9.54 -13.44
CA GLN A 76 -8.69 -9.30 -12.08
C GLN A 76 -7.62 -8.55 -11.30
N CYS A 77 -8.01 -7.45 -10.66
CA CYS A 77 -7.16 -6.75 -9.71
C CYS A 77 -7.00 -7.58 -8.43
N LYS A 78 -5.76 -7.90 -8.06
CA LYS A 78 -5.43 -8.63 -6.83
C LYS A 78 -4.46 -7.83 -5.97
N MET A 79 -4.65 -7.91 -4.66
CA MET A 79 -3.72 -7.39 -3.67
C MET A 79 -2.39 -8.12 -3.79
N ARG A 80 -1.28 -7.37 -3.74
CA ARG A 80 0.05 -7.93 -3.52
C ARG A 80 0.51 -7.47 -2.14
N TYR A 81 1.11 -8.40 -1.40
CA TYR A 81 1.56 -8.16 -0.04
C TYR A 81 3.09 -8.10 -0.02
N THR A 82 3.62 -7.20 0.80
CA THR A 82 5.06 -7.09 1.06
C THR A 82 5.28 -7.43 2.52
N LEU A 83 6.30 -8.24 2.81
CA LEU A 83 6.69 -8.55 4.17
C LEU A 83 7.33 -7.32 4.82
N ARG A 84 6.87 -6.99 6.03
CA ARG A 84 7.52 -6.00 6.89
C ARG A 84 7.92 -6.66 8.19
N GLN A 85 9.09 -6.28 8.69
CA GLN A 85 9.51 -6.66 10.03
C GLN A 85 8.62 -5.94 11.04
N ASN A 86 8.03 -6.72 11.93
CA ASN A 86 7.32 -6.25 13.11
C ASN A 86 8.12 -6.64 14.33
N VAL A 87 8.14 -5.77 15.33
CA VAL A 87 8.66 -6.14 16.64
C VAL A 87 7.54 -6.88 17.37
N SER A 88 7.57 -8.20 17.33
CA SER A 88 6.77 -9.02 18.23
C SER A 88 7.45 -9.02 19.61
N PRO A 89 6.71 -8.86 20.71
CA PRO A 89 7.27 -9.06 22.04
C PRO A 89 7.80 -10.49 22.14
N SER A 90 9.07 -10.66 22.52
CA SER A 90 9.59 -11.96 22.92
C SER A 90 8.77 -12.48 24.09
N GLN A 91 8.26 -13.70 23.99
CA GLN A 91 7.75 -14.44 25.16
C GLN A 91 8.95 -14.98 25.94
N ASP A 92 9.64 -14.11 26.68
CA ASP A 92 10.65 -14.48 27.68
C ASP A 92 10.26 -13.94 29.06
#